data_AF-A0A7W0VAX9-F1
#
_entry.id   AF-A0A7W0VAX9-F1
#
_cell.length_a   1.000
_cell.length_b   1.000
_cell.length_c   1.000
_cell.angle_alpha   90.00
_cell.angle_beta   90.00
_cell.angle_gamma   90.00
#
_symmetry.space_group_name_H-M   'P 1'
#
loop_
_entity.id
_entity.type
_entity.pdbx_description
1 polymer ?
#
loop_
_entity_poly.entity_id
_entity_poly.type
_entity_poly.pdbx_seq_one_letter_code
_entity_poly.pdbx_strand_id
1 'polypeptide(L)'
;MVDRECAFGPRAPEVVMLDSATSSQLSTQLEDAYAATCRERDWITLHDQIVSVGTQIVALEAREVDLLLEAEETRLYKRMGFPSIYPYIEAVLGHSHHVATERMR
;
A
#
# COMPACT_ATOMS: atom_id res chain seq x y z
N MET A 1 -29.88 1.07 56.78
CA MET A 1 -29.20 -0.12 57.34
C MET A 1 -28.74 -0.95 56.16
N VAL A 2 -27.48 -1.00 55.78
CA VAL A 2 -26.25 -0.88 56.57
C VAL A 2 -25.19 -0.16 55.73
N ASP A 3 -24.54 0.81 56.36
CA ASP A 3 -23.34 1.50 55.91
C ASP A 3 -22.19 0.53 55.62
N ARG A 4 -21.46 0.77 54.55
CA ARG A 4 -20.11 0.20 54.38
C ARG A 4 -19.15 1.31 54.00
N GLU A 5 -18.41 1.74 55.01
CA GLU A 5 -17.28 2.65 54.94
C GLU A 5 -16.19 2.08 54.02
N CYS A 6 -15.92 2.76 52.91
CA CYS A 6 -14.68 2.59 52.16
C CYS A 6 -13.58 3.43 52.85
N ALA A 7 -12.92 2.84 53.84
CA ALA A 7 -11.68 3.35 54.41
C ALA A 7 -10.49 3.02 53.50
N PHE A 8 -10.21 3.88 52.52
CA PHE A 8 -8.91 3.94 51.84
C PHE A 8 -8.42 5.38 51.86
N GLY A 9 -7.64 5.72 52.90
CA GLY A 9 -6.86 6.95 52.89
C GLY A 9 -5.85 6.91 51.74
N PRO A 10 -5.67 7.99 50.97
CA PRO A 10 -4.62 8.03 49.96
C PRO A 10 -3.27 8.04 50.67
N ARG A 11 -2.54 6.93 50.58
CA ARG A 11 -1.09 6.93 50.84
C ARG A 11 -0.47 7.73 49.70
N ALA A 12 -0.10 8.97 49.97
CA ALA A 12 0.60 9.81 49.02
C ALA A 12 1.81 9.04 48.47
N PRO A 13 1.97 8.90 47.14
CA PRO A 13 3.18 8.33 46.59
C PRO A 13 4.34 9.22 47.03
N GLU A 14 5.40 8.59 47.52
CA GLU A 14 6.66 9.23 47.81
C GLU A 14 7.14 9.88 46.50
N VAL A 15 7.07 11.20 46.43
CA VAL A 15 7.54 11.96 45.28
C VAL A 15 9.05 11.81 45.25
N VAL A 16 9.52 10.78 44.57
CA VAL A 16 10.93 10.66 44.18
C VAL A 16 11.19 11.85 43.28
N MET A 17 11.91 12.84 43.83
CA MET A 17 12.38 14.02 43.11
C MET A 17 13.36 13.52 42.04
N LEU A 18 12.82 13.18 40.87
CA LEU A 18 13.61 12.90 39.69
C LEU A 18 14.42 14.17 39.39
N ASP A 19 15.73 14.02 39.35
CA ASP A 19 16.66 15.05 38.98
C ASP A 19 16.36 15.51 37.53
N SER A 20 16.41 16.81 37.28
CA SER A 20 16.03 17.39 35.98
C SER A 20 16.82 16.80 34.79
N ALA A 21 17.97 16.20 35.05
CA ALA A 21 18.76 15.45 34.07
C ALA A 21 18.08 14.15 33.61
N THR A 22 17.48 13.36 34.50
CA THR A 22 16.74 12.14 34.14
C THR A 22 15.41 12.46 33.46
N SER A 23 14.75 13.56 33.84
CA SER A 23 13.54 14.05 33.16
C SER A 23 13.79 14.46 31.71
N SER A 24 14.96 15.03 31.40
CA SER A 24 15.32 15.41 30.02
C SER A 24 15.72 14.20 29.18
N GLN A 25 16.43 13.22 29.76
CA GLN A 25 16.84 12.01 29.04
C GLN A 25 15.67 11.09 28.69
N LEU A 26 14.68 10.98 29.59
CA LEU A 26 13.45 10.23 29.32
C LEU A 26 12.57 10.91 28.26
N SER A 27 12.58 12.25 28.19
CA SER A 27 11.90 13.03 27.14
C SER A 27 12.46 12.71 25.76
N THR A 28 13.79 12.72 25.61
CA THR A 28 14.45 12.44 24.33
C THR A 28 14.28 10.99 23.88
N GLN A 29 14.36 10.03 24.80
CA GLN A 29 14.14 8.61 24.48
C GLN A 29 12.70 8.31 24.05
N LEU A 30 11.71 9.01 24.62
CA LEU A 30 10.32 8.94 24.17
C LEU A 30 10.15 9.55 22.79
N GLU A 31 10.71 10.73 22.52
CA GLU A 31 10.64 11.39 21.22
C GLU A 31 11.26 10.53 20.09
N ASP A 32 12.39 9.88 20.35
CA ASP A 32 13.05 8.98 19.39
C ASP A 32 12.24 7.70 19.12
N ALA A 33 11.61 7.12 20.15
CA ALA A 33 10.72 5.96 20.01
C ALA A 33 9.42 6.31 19.26
N TYR A 34 8.87 7.51 19.49
CA TYR A 34 7.73 8.02 18.71
C TYR A 34 8.12 8.30 17.25
N ALA A 35 9.30 8.88 16.99
CA ALA A 35 9.78 9.10 15.63
C ALA A 35 10.11 7.79 14.88
N ALA A 36 10.57 6.75 15.59
CA ALA A 36 10.76 5.42 15.04
C ALA A 36 9.42 4.78 14.66
N THR A 37 8.42 4.81 15.55
CA THR A 37 7.07 4.25 15.28
C THR A 37 6.30 5.02 14.20
N CYS A 38 6.47 6.33 14.08
CA CYS A 38 5.95 7.10 12.95
C CYS A 38 6.56 6.64 11.62
N ARG A 39 7.90 6.53 11.55
CA ARG A 39 8.59 6.00 10.36
C ARG A 39 8.23 4.55 10.06
N GLU A 40 7.96 3.76 11.10
CA GLU A 40 7.52 2.38 10.96
C GLU A 40 6.11 2.30 10.35
N ARG A 41 5.20 3.17 10.79
CA ARG A 41 3.86 3.32 10.22
C ARG A 41 3.89 3.79 8.77
N ASP A 42 4.87 4.60 8.41
CA ASP A 42 5.04 5.13 7.07
C ASP A 42 5.45 4.05 6.05
N TRP A 43 6.35 3.13 6.41
CA TRP A 43 6.75 2.08 5.46
C TRP A 43 5.67 1.00 5.28
N ILE A 44 4.92 0.66 6.33
CA ILE A 44 3.80 -0.29 6.21
C ILE A 44 2.74 0.30 5.28
N THR A 45 2.39 1.57 5.47
CA THR A 45 1.43 2.27 4.62
C THR A 45 1.93 2.34 3.17
N LEU A 46 3.22 2.64 2.96
CA LEU A 46 3.82 2.65 1.63
C LEU A 46 3.79 1.25 0.99
N HIS A 47 4.10 0.20 1.75
CA HIS A 47 4.04 -1.19 1.29
C HIS A 47 2.63 -1.55 0.84
N ASP A 48 1.62 -1.27 1.66
CA ASP A 48 0.22 -1.55 1.34
C ASP A 48 -0.23 -0.79 0.08
N GLN A 49 0.23 0.45 -0.10
CA GLN A 49 -0.02 1.22 -1.32
C GLN A 49 0.62 0.57 -2.56
N ILE A 50 1.88 0.12 -2.45
CA ILE A 50 2.57 -0.57 -3.55
C ILE A 50 1.83 -1.88 -3.91
N VAL A 51 1.45 -2.68 -2.91
CA VAL A 51 0.70 -3.93 -3.13
C VAL A 51 -0.67 -3.64 -3.76
N SER A 52 -1.36 -2.60 -3.30
CA SER A 52 -2.64 -2.18 -3.87
C SER A 52 -2.52 -1.80 -5.34
N VAL A 53 -1.52 -0.97 -5.69
CA VAL A 53 -1.24 -0.58 -7.08
C VAL A 53 -0.87 -1.80 -7.92
N GLY A 54 -0.02 -2.69 -7.41
CA GLY A 54 0.34 -3.92 -8.11
C GLY A 54 -0.88 -4.80 -8.42
N THR A 55 -1.80 -4.93 -7.47
CA THR A 55 -3.05 -5.69 -7.65
C THR A 55 -3.94 -5.06 -8.72
N GLN A 56 -4.05 -3.73 -8.73
CA GLN A 56 -4.82 -2.99 -9.73
C GLN A 56 -4.20 -3.13 -11.13
N ILE A 57 -2.87 -3.08 -11.24
CA ILE A 57 -2.17 -3.30 -12.51
C ILE A 57 -2.48 -4.70 -13.03
N VAL A 58 -2.33 -5.74 -12.21
CA VAL A 58 -2.62 -7.12 -12.64
C VAL A 58 -4.07 -7.27 -13.12
N ALA A 59 -5.03 -6.65 -12.44
CA ALA A 59 -6.43 -6.67 -12.88
C ALA A 59 -6.64 -5.96 -14.22
N LEU A 60 -5.98 -4.81 -14.43
CA LEU A 60 -6.02 -4.09 -15.70
C LEU A 60 -5.34 -4.85 -16.83
N GLU A 61 -4.21 -5.51 -16.56
CA GLU A 61 -3.50 -6.36 -17.54
C GLU A 61 -4.33 -7.56 -17.96
N ALA A 62 -5.02 -8.22 -17.02
CA ALA A 62 -5.95 -9.30 -17.34
C ALA A 62 -7.09 -8.79 -18.25
N ARG A 63 -7.64 -7.62 -17.91
CA ARG A 63 -8.70 -7.00 -18.71
C ARG A 63 -8.22 -6.58 -20.10
N GLU A 64 -6.99 -6.09 -20.23
CA GLU A 64 -6.36 -5.80 -21.53
C GLU A 64 -6.30 -7.06 -22.40
N VAL A 65 -5.84 -8.18 -21.84
CA VAL A 65 -5.76 -9.46 -22.57
C VAL A 65 -7.15 -9.91 -23.04
N ASP A 66 -8.17 -9.85 -22.18
CA ASP A 66 -9.56 -10.18 -22.57
C ASP A 66 -10.02 -9.34 -23.78
N LEU A 67 -9.75 -8.03 -23.76
CA LEU A 67 -10.13 -7.12 -24.84
C LEU A 67 -9.33 -7.38 -26.12
N LEU A 68 -8.06 -7.77 -26.01
CA LEU A 68 -7.23 -8.15 -27.16
C LEU A 68 -7.73 -9.45 -27.81
N LEU A 69 -8.15 -10.43 -27.01
CA LEU A 69 -8.78 -11.65 -27.52
C LEU A 69 -10.09 -11.35 -28.24
N GLU A 70 -10.95 -10.53 -27.64
CA GLU A 70 -12.19 -10.08 -28.30
C GLU A 70 -11.90 -9.30 -29.59
N ALA A 71 -10.85 -8.47 -29.61
CA ALA A 71 -10.41 -7.76 -30.80
C ALA A 71 -9.91 -8.71 -31.90
N GLU A 72 -9.24 -9.81 -31.56
CA GLU A 72 -8.84 -10.86 -32.51
C GLU A 72 -10.07 -11.59 -33.06
N GLU A 73 -10.98 -12.04 -32.19
CA GLU A 73 -12.20 -12.76 -32.56
C GLU A 73 -13.10 -11.92 -33.49
N THR A 74 -13.29 -10.64 -33.16
CA THR A 74 -14.09 -9.70 -33.96
C THR A 74 -13.36 -9.17 -35.19
N ARG A 75 -12.06 -9.47 -35.32
CA ARG A 75 -11.15 -8.95 -36.34
C ARG A 75 -11.16 -7.43 -36.41
N LEU A 76 -11.23 -6.76 -35.24
CA LEU A 76 -11.24 -5.31 -35.12
C LEU A 76 -10.07 -4.67 -35.89
N TYR A 77 -8.88 -5.26 -35.78
CA TYR A 77 -7.66 -4.82 -36.46
C TYR A 77 -7.85 -4.69 -37.99
N LYS A 78 -8.63 -5.58 -38.63
CA LYS A 78 -8.90 -5.49 -40.08
C LYS A 78 -9.76 -4.29 -40.44
N ARG A 79 -10.72 -3.95 -39.57
CA ARG A 79 -11.58 -2.76 -39.76
C ARG A 79 -10.77 -1.47 -39.62
N MET A 80 -9.71 -1.52 -38.82
CA MET A 80 -8.75 -0.43 -38.63
C MET A 80 -7.64 -0.41 -39.70
N GLY A 81 -7.66 -1.32 -40.67
CA GLY A 81 -6.68 -1.36 -41.77
C GLY A 81 -5.38 -2.10 -41.47
N PHE A 82 -5.29 -2.81 -40.35
CA PHE A 82 -4.11 -3.62 -40.02
C PHE A 82 -4.24 -5.04 -40.57
N PRO A 83 -3.12 -5.66 -41.02
CA PRO A 83 -3.14 -6.98 -41.63
C PRO A 83 -3.34 -8.12 -40.62
N SER A 84 -2.93 -7.93 -39.37
CA SER A 84 -3.09 -8.86 -38.24
C SER A 84 -3.18 -8.07 -36.92
N ILE A 85 -3.43 -8.76 -35.81
CA ILE A 85 -3.49 -8.14 -34.48
C ILE A 85 -2.13 -7.62 -33.98
N TYR A 86 -1.01 -8.24 -34.38
CA TYR A 86 0.31 -7.83 -33.89
C TYR A 86 0.70 -6.40 -34.32
N PRO A 87 0.62 -6.01 -35.61
CA PRO A 87 0.86 -4.62 -36.03
C PRO A 87 -0.14 -3.64 -35.42
N TYR A 88 -1.37 -4.08 -35.15
CA TYR A 88 -2.34 -3.26 -34.44
C TYR A 88 -1.89 -2.99 -32.99
N ILE A 89 -1.48 -4.02 -32.25
CA ILE A 89 -0.96 -3.89 -30.89
C ILE A 89 0.30 -3.00 -30.87
N GLU A 90 1.23 -3.20 -31.81
CA GLU A 90 2.44 -2.38 -31.89
C GLU A 90 2.14 -0.90 -32.17
N ALA A 91 1.30 -0.62 -33.17
CA ALA A 91 1.03 0.74 -33.60
C ALA A 91 0.08 1.50 -32.66
N VAL A 92 -0.89 0.81 -32.05
CA VAL A 92 -1.94 1.44 -31.25
C VAL A 92 -1.63 1.41 -29.76
N LEU A 93 -1.07 0.30 -29.24
CA LEU A 93 -0.74 0.16 -27.81
C LEU A 93 0.74 0.44 -27.52
N GLY A 94 1.58 0.59 -28.55
CA GLY A 94 3.01 0.90 -28.38
C GLY A 94 3.83 -0.26 -27.80
N HIS A 95 3.29 -1.47 -27.78
CA HIS A 95 4.02 -2.65 -27.33
C HIS A 95 5.01 -3.11 -28.41
N SER A 96 6.12 -3.72 -27.99
CA SER A 96 7.02 -4.37 -28.95
C SER A 96 6.40 -5.66 -29.48
N HIS A 97 6.91 -6.16 -30.60
CA HIS A 97 6.47 -7.43 -31.19
C HIS A 97 6.48 -8.60 -30.20
N HIS A 98 7.54 -8.68 -29.39
CA HIS A 98 7.67 -9.71 -28.39
C HIS A 98 6.58 -9.61 -27.32
N VAL A 99 6.31 -8.41 -26.80
CA VAL A 99 5.23 -8.18 -25.82
C VAL A 99 3.87 -8.48 -26.44
N ALA A 100 3.63 -8.09 -27.69
CA ALA A 100 2.40 -8.43 -28.41
C ALA A 100 2.22 -9.95 -28.54
N THR A 101 3.31 -10.68 -28.79
CA THR A 101 3.30 -12.16 -28.86
C THR A 101 2.97 -12.78 -27.50
N GLU A 102 3.60 -12.33 -26.43
CA GLU A 102 3.32 -12.84 -25.09
C GLU A 102 1.89 -12.51 -24.62
N ARG A 103 1.34 -11.35 -25.00
CA ARG A 103 -0.05 -10.97 -24.69
C ARG A 103 -1.09 -11.83 -25.44
N MET A 104 -0.76 -12.31 -26.64
CA MET A 104 -1.66 -13.11 -27.48
C MET A 104 -1.46 -14.62 -27.33
N ARG A 105 -0.56 -15.06 -26.44
CA ARG A 105 -0.25 -16.46 -26.17
C ARG A 105 -1.21 -17.07 -25.16
#